data_AF-A0A3D0GUN5-F1
#
_entry.id   AF-A0A3D0GUN5-F1
#
_cell.length_a   1.000
_cell.length_b   1.000
_cell.length_c   1.000
_cell.angle_alpha   90.00
_cell.angle_beta   90.00
_cell.angle_gamma   90.00
#
_symmetry.space_group_name_H-M   'P 1'
#
loop_
_entity.id
_entity.type
_entity.pdbx_description
1 polymer ?
#
loop_
_entity_poly.entity_id
_entity_poly.type
_entity_poly.pdbx_seq_one_letter_code
_entity_poly.pdbx_strand_id
1 'polypeptide(L)' 'MKKTVKRAVALALSATLVFSLATGCQNKKKAKYNIGICQLVQHDALNAATEGFKKALEDKLGDDVSFDVQNAQGDS' A
#
# COMPACT_ATOMS: atom_id res chain seq x y z
N MET A 1 -24.42 -20.20 -37.77
CA MET A 1 -23.42 -20.59 -36.74
C MET A 1 -22.28 -19.57 -36.56
N LYS A 2 -21.60 -19.11 -37.63
CA LYS A 2 -20.48 -18.16 -37.51
C LYS A 2 -20.82 -16.76 -36.94
N LYS A 3 -22.08 -16.31 -37.06
CA LYS A 3 -22.53 -14.97 -36.59
C LYS A 3 -22.93 -14.94 -35.11
N THR A 4 -23.54 -16.01 -34.61
CA THR A 4 -23.95 -16.15 -33.20
C THR A 4 -22.75 -16.37 -32.28
N VAL A 5 -21.75 -17.14 -32.72
CA VAL A 5 -20.49 -17.34 -31.97
C VAL A 5 -19.70 -16.04 -31.86
N LYS A 6 -19.62 -15.23 -32.92
CA LYS A 6 -18.96 -13.90 -32.87
C LYS A 6 -19.64 -12.93 -31.89
N ARG A 7 -20.98 -12.96 -31.78
CA ARG A 7 -21.73 -12.13 -30.83
C ARG A 7 -21.57 -12.60 -29.39
N ALA A 8 -21.55 -13.91 -29.15
CA ALA A 8 -21.31 -14.48 -27.83
C ALA A 8 -19.90 -14.16 -27.30
N VAL A 9 -18.88 -14.25 -28.16
CA VAL A 9 -17.50 -13.87 -27.80
C VAL A 9 -17.37 -12.37 -27.53
N ALA A 10 -18.02 -11.52 -28.33
CA ALA A 10 -18.01 -10.07 -28.09
C ALA A 10 -18.67 -9.68 -26.75
N LEU A 11 -19.79 -10.32 -26.39
CA LEU A 11 -20.48 -10.12 -25.12
C LEU A 11 -19.65 -10.60 -23.91
N ALA A 12 -18.97 -11.74 -24.05
CA ALA A 12 -18.07 -12.24 -23.02
C ALA A 12 -16.87 -11.30 -22.79
N LEU A 13 -16.25 -10.78 -23.86
CA LEU A 13 -15.12 -9.86 -23.76
C LEU A 13 -15.51 -8.52 -23.13
N SER A 14 -16.70 -8.00 -23.44
CA SER A 14 -17.19 -6.77 -22.81
C SER A 14 -17.53 -6.94 -21.33
N ALA A 15 -18.00 -8.13 -20.93
CA ALA A 15 -18.33 -8.39 -19.52
C ALA A 15 -17.08 -8.42 -18.64
N THR A 16 -15.95 -8.95 -19.14
CA THR A 16 -14.68 -8.98 -18.39
C THR A 16 -14.07 -7.59 -18.22
N LEU A 17 -14.24 -6.70 -19.20
CA LEU A 17 -13.75 -5.31 -19.15
C LEU A 17 -14.54 -4.46 -18.16
N VAL A 18 -15.86 -4.67 -18.02
CA VAL A 18 -16.66 -3.90 -17.06
C VAL A 18 -16.41 -4.38 -15.63
N PHE A 19 -16.12 -5.67 -15.43
CA PHE A 19 -15.80 -6.22 -14.11
C PHE A 19 -14.45 -5.75 -13.57
N SER A 20 -13.45 -5.54 -14.43
CA SER A 20 -12.13 -5.05 -14.02
C SER A 20 -12.11 -3.57 -13.62
N LEU A 21 -13.01 -2.75 -14.18
CA LEU A 21 -13.16 -1.34 -13.76
C LEU A 21 -13.92 -1.19 -12.43
N ALA A 22 -14.78 -2.13 -12.06
CA ALA A 22 -15.56 -2.06 -10.82
C ALA A 22 -14.73 -2.38 -9.54
N THR A 23 -13.63 -3.11 -9.66
CA THR A 23 -12.76 -3.47 -8.52
C THR A 23 -11.55 -2.55 -8.33
N GLY A 24 -11.30 -1.60 -9.24
CA GLY A 24 -10.09 -0.76 -9.25
C GLY A 24 -10.10 0.45 -8.32
N CYS A 25 -11.27 0.94 -7.91
CA CYS A 25 -11.40 2.09 -7.00
C CYS A 25 -11.58 1.63 -5.54
N GLN A 26 -10.59 0.93 -4.99
CA GLN A 26 -10.43 0.91 -3.55
C GLN A 26 -9.89 2.27 -3.13
N ASN A 27 -10.78 3.11 -2.60
CA ASN A 27 -10.43 4.40 -2.00
C ASN A 27 -9.61 4.11 -0.73
N LYS A 28 -8.32 3.76 -0.90
CA LYS A 28 -7.38 3.61 0.21
C LYS A 28 -7.38 4.94 0.94
N LYS A 29 -7.92 4.97 2.17
CA LYS A 29 -7.78 6.11 3.06
C LYS A 29 -6.29 6.43 3.12
N LYS A 30 -5.88 7.56 2.56
CA LYS A 30 -4.49 7.99 2.63
C LYS A 30 -4.21 8.37 4.07
N ALA A 31 -3.14 7.83 4.65
CA ALA A 31 -2.65 8.28 5.94
C ALA A 31 -2.46 9.79 5.91
N LYS A 32 -2.92 10.47 6.97
CA LYS A 32 -2.85 11.93 7.11
C LYS A 32 -1.42 12.41 7.38
N TYR A 33 -0.65 11.61 8.09
CA TYR A 33 0.72 11.90 8.51
C TYR A 33 1.68 10.90 7.88
N ASN A 34 2.71 11.41 7.20
CA ASN A 34 3.80 10.61 6.67
C ASN A 34 5.06 10.93 7.48
N ILE A 35 5.65 9.90 8.08
CA ILE A 35 6.77 10.04 9.00
C ILE A 35 7.97 9.30 8.43
N GLY A 36 9.00 10.05 8.05
CA GLY A 36 10.30 9.50 7.66
C GLY A 36 11.15 9.22 8.90
N ILE A 37 11.76 8.03 8.96
CA ILE A 37 12.68 7.62 10.02
C ILE A 37 14.00 7.24 9.36
N CYS A 38 15.03 8.06 9.55
CA CYS A 38 16.39 7.72 9.14
C CYS A 38 17.14 7.09 10.31
N GLN A 39 17.45 5.80 10.19
CA GLN A 39 18.24 5.07 11.16
C GLN A 39 19.69 4.97 10.66
N LEU A 40 20.66 5.27 11.52
CA LEU A 40 22.09 5.26 11.14
C LEU A 40 22.54 3.90 10.62
N VAL A 41 22.26 2.82 11.37
CA VAL A 41 22.66 1.45 11.05
C VAL A 41 21.64 0.47 11.65
N GLN A 42 21.55 -0.76 11.13
CA GLN A 42 20.67 -1.79 11.70
C GLN A 42 21.30 -2.37 12.97
N HIS A 43 20.66 -2.18 14.12
CA HIS A 43 21.12 -2.72 15.41
C HIS A 43 19.92 -2.92 16.33
N ASP A 44 19.93 -3.93 17.20
CA ASP A 44 18.78 -4.30 18.03
C ASP A 44 18.22 -3.14 18.85
N ALA A 45 19.10 -2.35 19.48
CA ALA A 45 18.68 -1.19 20.26
C ALA A 45 18.00 -0.10 19.40
N LEU A 46 18.52 0.15 18.20
CA LEU A 46 17.97 1.18 17.29
C LEU A 46 16.65 0.69 16.69
N ASN A 47 16.54 -0.61 16.39
CA ASN A 47 15.31 -1.23 15.91
C ASN A 47 14.22 -1.16 16.98
N ALA A 48 14.54 -1.53 18.22
CA ALA A 48 13.61 -1.48 19.35
C ALA A 48 13.12 -0.04 19.61
N ALA A 49 14.01 0.96 19.48
CA ALA A 49 13.64 2.36 19.57
C ALA A 49 12.68 2.76 18.43
N THR A 50 12.99 2.38 17.18
CA THR A 50 12.11 2.62 16.02
C THR A 50 10.75 1.95 16.18
N GLU A 51 10.68 0.72 16.68
CA GLU A 51 9.42 0.01 16.94
C GLU A 51 8.60 0.66 18.05
N GLY A 52 9.24 1.03 19.17
CA GLY A 52 8.58 1.73 20.27
C GLY A 52 7.99 3.08 19.82
N PHE A 53 8.72 3.81 18.99
CA PHE A 53 8.26 5.07 18.41
C PHE A 53 7.05 4.87 17.48
N LYS A 54 7.10 3.90 16.57
CA LYS A 54 5.97 3.55 15.69
C LYS A 54 4.74 3.19 16.50
N LYS A 55 4.89 2.30 17.48
CA LYS A 55 3.80 1.85 18.34
C LYS A 55 3.15 3.01 19.09
N ALA A 56 3.95 3.89 19.69
CA ALA A 56 3.41 5.04 20.40
C ALA A 56 2.59 5.98 19.49
N LEU A 57 2.97 6.11 18.22
CA LEU A 57 2.25 6.90 17.25
C LEU A 57 1.00 6.21 16.73
N GLU A 58 1.06 4.91 16.44
CA GLU A 58 -0.10 4.10 16.07
C GLU A 58 -1.15 4.08 17.20
N ASP A 59 -0.72 3.96 18.46
CA ASP A 59 -1.60 4.01 19.64
C ASP A 59 -2.33 5.37 19.77
N LYS A 60 -1.76 6.46 19.25
CA LYS A 60 -2.31 7.83 19.34
C LYS A 60 -3.07 8.27 18.08
N LEU A 61 -2.64 7.81 16.92
CA LEU A 61 -3.09 8.31 15.61
C LEU A 61 -3.83 7.25 14.80
N GLY A 62 -3.74 5.97 15.17
CA GLY A 62 -4.36 4.86 14.45
C GLY A 62 -3.93 4.82 12.98
N ASP A 63 -4.89 4.66 12.08
CA ASP A 63 -4.66 4.53 10.63
C ASP A 63 -4.24 5.85 9.94
N ASP A 64 -4.17 6.96 10.67
CA ASP A 64 -3.79 8.26 10.10
C ASP A 64 -2.28 8.43 9.92
N VAL A 65 -1.45 7.44 10.27
CA VAL A 65 0.02 7.51 10.18
C VAL A 65 0.59 6.48 9.20
N SER A 66 1.60 6.89 8.43
CA SER A 66 2.39 6.04 7.54
C SER A 66 3.88 6.30 7.79
N PHE A 67 4.67 5.23 7.81
CA PHE A 67 6.10 5.29 8.11
C PHE A 67 6.94 4.92 6.88
N ASP A 68 7.97 5.71 6.62
CA ASP A 68 9.04 5.40 5.69
C ASP A 68 10.35 5.25 6.48
N VAL A 69 10.82 4.02 6.65
CA VAL A 69 12.05 3.74 7.40
C VAL A 69 13.19 3.54 6.41
N GLN A 70 14.21 4.38 6.54
CA GLN A 70 15.41 4.35 5.74
C GLN A 70 16.61 4.09 6.64
N ASN A 71 17.53 3.25 6.19
CA ASN A 71 18.75 2.94 6.92
C ASN A 71 19.94 3.53 6.17
N ALA A 72 20.72 4.38 6.82
CA ALA A 72 21.89 5.02 6.25
C ALA A 72 23.10 4.07 6.14
N GLN A 73 23.04 2.86 6.71
CA GLN A 73 24.12 1.86 6.68
C GLN A 73 25.49 2.36 7.17
N GLY A 74 25.50 3.36 8.06
CA GLY A 74 26.72 4.00 8.55
C GLY A 74 27.36 4.97 7.56
N ASP A 75 26.68 5.31 6.46
CA ASP A 75 27.12 6.35 5.52
C ASP A 75 27.22 7.71 6.25
N SER A 76 28.31 8.43 6.02
CA SER A 76 28.68 9.69 6.70
C SER A 76 29.02 10.78 5.72
#